data_AF-A0A8T7KLU6-F1
#
_entry.id   AF-A0A8T7KLU6-F1
#
_cell.length_a   1.000
_cell.length_b   1.000
_cell.length_c   1.000
_cell.angle_alpha   90.00
_cell.angle_beta   90.00
_cell.angle_gamma   90.00
#
_symmetry.space_group_name_H-M   'P 1'
#
loop_
_entity.id
_entity.type
_entity.pdbx_description
1 polymer ?
#
loop_
_entity_poly.entity_id
_entity_poly.type
_entity_poly.pdbx_seq_one_letter_code
_entity_poly.pdbx_strand_id
1 'polypeptide(L)'
;MSIDESWDEGCTSPPAPGGAALIAAADGEADETTLAHLQVCPVCAARVMHLRALQRQLLRRLYRLHCPPTDLLVDYCQGLLEPQVRAALDHHLASCPHCAAEVSLLEHGLPLVQALGQGRRGRLTVPLP
;
A
#
# COMPACT_ATOMS: atom_id res chain seq x y z
N MET A 1 -12.34 -29.71 10.93
CA MET A 1 -13.20 -28.82 10.11
C MET A 1 -12.29 -28.21 9.07
N SER A 2 -12.29 -28.74 7.84
CA SER A 2 -11.50 -28.18 6.75
C SER A 2 -12.23 -26.96 6.19
N ILE A 3 -11.58 -25.81 6.23
CA ILE A 3 -12.10 -24.52 5.73
C ILE A 3 -12.14 -24.49 4.18
N ASP A 4 -11.62 -25.53 3.52
CA ASP A 4 -11.46 -25.56 2.05
C ASP A 4 -12.70 -25.96 1.26
N GLU A 5 -13.76 -26.50 1.88
CA GLU A 5 -14.87 -27.12 1.14
C GLU A 5 -15.91 -26.13 0.56
N SER A 6 -15.85 -24.82 0.87
CA SER A 6 -16.89 -23.86 0.45
C SER A 6 -16.60 -23.10 -0.86
N TRP A 7 -15.50 -23.39 -1.55
CA TRP A 7 -15.11 -22.64 -2.76
C TRP A 7 -15.59 -23.28 -4.07
N ASP A 8 -16.14 -24.50 -4.02
CA ASP A 8 -16.70 -25.18 -5.19
C ASP A 8 -18.12 -24.70 -5.56
N GLU A 9 -18.87 -24.11 -4.62
CA GLU A 9 -20.26 -23.72 -4.86
C GLU A 9 -20.38 -22.70 -6.00
N GLY A 10 -21.14 -23.04 -7.04
CA GLY A 10 -21.37 -22.16 -8.18
C GLY A 10 -20.20 -22.03 -9.15
N CYS A 11 -19.11 -22.79 -8.98
CA CYS A 11 -18.05 -22.87 -9.97
C CYS A 11 -18.59 -23.47 -11.28
N THR A 12 -18.25 -22.85 -12.41
CA THR A 12 -18.72 -23.31 -13.74
C THR A 12 -17.79 -24.32 -14.42
N SER A 13 -16.57 -24.52 -13.88
CA SER A 13 -15.57 -25.44 -14.42
C SER A 13 -14.84 -26.16 -13.28
N PRO A 14 -15.46 -27.16 -12.63
CA PRO A 14 -14.83 -27.88 -11.52
C PRO A 14 -13.59 -28.68 -11.98
N PRO A 15 -12.58 -28.88 -11.11
CA PRO A 15 -12.53 -28.46 -9.71
C PRO A 15 -12.25 -26.96 -9.54
N ALA A 16 -12.84 -26.31 -8.53
CA ALA A 16 -12.52 -24.91 -8.27
C ALA A 16 -11.12 -24.77 -7.66
N PRO A 17 -10.40 -23.67 -7.93
CA PRO A 17 -9.20 -23.32 -7.18
C PRO A 17 -9.56 -23.14 -5.71
N GLY A 18 -8.71 -23.68 -4.82
CA GLY A 18 -8.88 -23.48 -3.38
C GLY A 18 -8.76 -22.01 -2.98
N GLY A 19 -9.22 -21.67 -1.77
CA GLY A 19 -9.21 -20.29 -1.27
C GLY A 19 -7.82 -19.63 -1.32
N ALA A 20 -6.77 -20.37 -0.96
CA ALA A 20 -5.39 -19.89 -1.04
C ALA A 20 -4.96 -19.50 -2.46
N ALA A 21 -5.36 -20.28 -3.47
CA ALA A 21 -5.06 -19.99 -4.87
C ALA A 21 -5.81 -18.75 -5.37
N LEU A 22 -7.07 -18.55 -4.94
CA LEU A 22 -7.83 -17.34 -5.26
C LEU A 22 -7.24 -16.08 -4.59
N ILE A 23 -6.70 -16.20 -3.38
CA ILE A 23 -5.99 -15.12 -2.69
C ILE A 23 -4.68 -14.80 -3.43
N ALA A 24 -3.86 -15.81 -3.75
CA ALA A 24 -2.65 -15.61 -4.55
C ALA A 24 -2.97 -14.95 -5.90
N ALA A 25 -4.05 -15.36 -6.57
CA ALA A 25 -4.52 -14.70 -7.79
C ALA A 25 -4.92 -13.24 -7.56
N ALA A 26 -5.54 -12.91 -6.43
CA ALA A 26 -5.89 -11.54 -6.08
C ALA A 26 -4.63 -10.68 -5.93
N ASP A 27 -3.59 -11.22 -5.29
CA ASP A 27 -2.28 -10.58 -5.08
C ASP A 27 -1.42 -10.51 -6.35
N GLY A 28 -1.79 -11.25 -7.41
CA GLY A 28 -1.05 -11.28 -8.67
C GLY A 28 0.02 -12.38 -8.75
N GLU A 29 -0.04 -13.35 -7.85
CA GLU A 29 0.94 -14.42 -7.64
C GLU A 29 0.36 -15.82 -7.98
N ALA A 30 -0.72 -15.88 -8.76
CA ALA A 30 -1.32 -17.14 -9.16
C ALA A 30 -0.40 -18.00 -10.04
N ASP A 31 -0.53 -19.32 -9.87
CA ASP A 31 0.05 -20.29 -10.79
C ASP A 31 -0.73 -20.35 -12.13
N GLU A 32 -0.10 -20.97 -13.14
CA GLU A 32 -0.65 -21.08 -14.49
C GLU A 32 -2.00 -21.81 -14.51
N THR A 33 -2.17 -22.82 -13.66
CA THR A 33 -3.42 -23.59 -13.55
C THR A 33 -4.58 -22.75 -13.06
N THR A 34 -4.33 -21.90 -12.06
CA THR A 34 -5.33 -20.98 -11.51
C THR A 34 -5.65 -19.90 -12.53
N LEU A 35 -4.65 -19.34 -13.23
CA LEU A 35 -4.87 -18.36 -14.29
C LEU A 35 -5.74 -18.92 -15.42
N ALA A 36 -5.43 -20.13 -15.90
CA ALA A 36 -6.21 -20.82 -16.92
C ALA A 36 -7.67 -21.04 -16.47
N HIS A 37 -7.90 -21.43 -15.20
CA HIS A 37 -9.24 -21.57 -14.65
C HIS A 37 -9.99 -20.22 -14.62
N LEU A 38 -9.34 -19.15 -14.18
CA LEU A 38 -9.96 -17.81 -14.08
C LEU A 38 -10.34 -17.24 -15.44
N GLN A 39 -9.69 -17.66 -16.53
CA GLN A 39 -10.07 -17.29 -17.89
C GLN A 39 -11.38 -17.93 -18.34
N VAL A 40 -11.71 -19.12 -17.82
CA VAL A 40 -12.89 -19.89 -18.24
C VAL A 40 -14.05 -19.81 -17.26
N CYS A 41 -13.80 -19.52 -15.99
CA CYS A 41 -14.82 -19.50 -14.94
C CYS A 41 -15.14 -18.07 -14.46
N PRO A 42 -16.26 -17.45 -14.90
CA PRO A 42 -16.62 -16.09 -14.51
C PRO A 42 -16.91 -15.94 -13.00
N VAL A 43 -17.38 -17.01 -12.35
CA VAL A 43 -17.66 -17.00 -10.90
C VAL A 43 -16.37 -16.88 -10.09
N CYS A 44 -15.36 -17.68 -10.41
CA CYS A 44 -14.06 -17.60 -9.76
C CYS A 44 -13.34 -16.29 -10.09
N ALA A 45 -13.46 -15.78 -11.32
CA ALA A 45 -12.96 -14.45 -11.69
C ALA A 45 -13.61 -13.33 -10.85
N ALA A 46 -14.94 -13.37 -10.68
CA ALA A 46 -15.66 -12.40 -9.85
C ALA A 46 -15.22 -12.45 -8.38
N ARG A 47 -14.94 -13.65 -7.84
CA ARG A 47 -14.39 -13.80 -6.47
C ARG A 47 -13.03 -13.12 -6.32
N VAL A 48 -12.12 -13.33 -7.27
CA VAL A 48 -10.81 -12.66 -7.28
C VAL A 48 -10.97 -11.15 -7.37
N MET A 49 -11.90 -10.65 -8.20
CA MET A 49 -12.20 -9.21 -8.26
C MET A 49 -12.70 -8.66 -6.91
N HIS A 50 -13.55 -9.40 -6.20
CA HIS A 50 -14.04 -9.02 -4.87
C HIS A 50 -12.90 -8.99 -3.84
N LEU A 51 -12.04 -10.02 -3.82
CA LEU A 51 -10.86 -10.06 -2.96
C LEU A 51 -9.95 -8.86 -3.20
N ARG A 52 -9.65 -8.54 -4.47
CA ARG A 52 -8.85 -7.35 -4.83
C ARG A 52 -9.50 -6.05 -4.37
N ALA A 53 -10.82 -5.93 -4.46
CA ALA A 53 -11.53 -4.74 -4.00
C ALA A 53 -11.43 -4.58 -2.47
N LEU A 54 -11.62 -5.68 -1.74
CA LEU A 54 -11.48 -5.71 -0.29
C LEU A 54 -10.05 -5.39 0.14
N GLN A 55 -9.04 -6.02 -0.46
CA GLN A 55 -7.63 -5.74 -0.19
C GLN A 55 -7.29 -4.26 -0.39
N ARG A 56 -7.73 -3.65 -1.51
CA ARG A 56 -7.54 -2.21 -1.74
C ARG A 56 -8.22 -1.35 -0.68
N GLN A 57 -9.43 -1.72 -0.24
CA GLN A 57 -10.13 -0.99 0.81
C GLN A 57 -9.40 -1.09 2.15
N LEU A 58 -8.94 -2.29 2.52
CA LEU A 58 -8.18 -2.53 3.73
C LEU A 58 -6.85 -1.77 3.70
N LEU A 59 -6.10 -1.83 2.60
CA LEU A 59 -4.88 -1.05 2.44
C LEU A 59 -5.15 0.45 2.61
N ARG A 60 -6.18 1.01 1.98
CA ARG A 60 -6.51 2.43 2.17
C ARG A 60 -6.86 2.82 3.61
N ARG A 61 -7.41 1.89 4.39
CA ARG A 61 -7.85 2.14 5.78
C ARG A 61 -6.75 1.85 6.80
N LEU A 62 -5.93 0.85 6.55
CA LEU A 62 -4.96 0.31 7.49
C LEU A 62 -3.53 0.76 7.18
N TYR A 63 -3.27 1.22 5.95
CA TYR A 63 -1.98 1.79 5.59
C TYR A 63 -1.69 2.98 6.49
N ARG A 64 -0.60 2.86 7.27
CA ARG A 64 -0.14 3.90 8.20
C ARG A 64 -1.17 4.32 9.25
N LEU A 65 -2.16 3.47 9.57
CA LEU A 65 -3.24 3.82 10.50
C LEU A 65 -2.73 4.27 11.89
N HIS A 66 -1.64 3.64 12.37
CA HIS A 66 -1.00 3.98 13.65
C HIS A 66 0.27 4.80 13.47
N CYS A 67 0.59 5.20 12.24
CA CYS A 67 1.79 5.98 11.98
C CYS A 67 1.52 7.46 12.27
N PRO A 68 2.52 8.17 12.81
CA PRO A 68 2.42 9.61 12.96
C PRO A 68 2.30 10.30 11.58
N PRO A 69 1.67 11.49 11.54
CA PRO A 69 1.62 12.31 10.33
C PRO A 69 3.02 12.81 9.94
N THR A 70 3.22 13.08 8.65
CA THR A 70 4.52 13.50 8.11
C THR A 70 5.04 14.78 8.76
N ASP A 71 4.19 15.76 9.07
CA ASP A 71 4.62 17.00 9.74
C ASP A 71 5.31 16.74 11.09
N LEU A 72 4.80 15.76 11.85
CA LEU A 72 5.40 15.37 13.13
C LEU A 72 6.76 14.67 12.95
N LEU A 73 6.94 13.95 11.83
CA LEU A 73 8.24 13.37 11.46
C LEU A 73 9.23 14.46 11.01
N VAL A 74 8.76 15.53 10.36
CA VAL A 74 9.59 16.69 10.03
C VAL A 74 10.05 17.40 11.30
N ASP A 75 9.14 17.67 12.23
CA ASP A 75 9.46 18.30 13.52
C ASP A 75 10.42 17.43 14.35
N TYR A 76 10.28 16.10 14.25
CA TYR A 76 11.21 15.14 14.84
C TYR A 76 12.63 15.33 14.28
N CYS A 77 12.79 15.33 12.95
CA CYS A 77 14.09 15.51 12.28
C CYS A 77 14.71 16.88 12.59
N GLN A 78 13.90 17.92 12.73
CA GLN A 78 14.35 19.27 13.05
C GLN A 78 14.63 19.50 14.54
N GLY A 79 14.37 18.50 15.38
CA GLY A 79 14.59 18.59 16.82
C GLY A 79 13.61 19.50 17.55
N LEU A 80 12.43 19.76 16.97
CA LEU A 80 11.43 20.72 17.49
C LEU A 80 10.43 20.10 18.48
N LEU A 81 10.38 18.77 18.56
CA LEU A 81 9.43 18.08 19.45
C LEU A 81 9.78 18.20 20.93
N GLU A 82 8.75 18.31 21.76
CA GLU A 82 8.86 18.17 23.21
C GLU A 82 9.38 16.78 23.60
N PRO A 83 10.10 16.64 24.73
CA PRO A 83 10.76 15.38 25.11
C PRO A 83 9.82 14.16 25.18
N GLN A 84 8.60 14.36 25.66
CA GLN A 84 7.61 13.28 25.80
C GLN A 84 7.10 12.79 24.44
N VAL A 85 6.85 13.71 23.50
CA VAL A 85 6.41 13.39 22.14
C VAL A 85 7.54 12.73 21.36
N ARG A 86 8.77 13.22 21.52
CA ARG A 86 9.97 12.62 20.92
C ARG A 86 10.15 11.15 21.35
N ALA A 87 10.07 10.86 22.65
CA ALA A 87 10.21 9.50 23.15
C ALA A 87 9.15 8.53 22.59
N ALA A 88 7.90 8.99 22.42
CA ALA A 88 6.86 8.20 21.79
C ALA A 88 7.16 7.92 20.30
N LEU A 89 7.69 8.91 19.58
CA LEU A 89 8.13 8.75 18.20
C LEU A 89 9.33 7.82 18.08
N ASP A 90 10.33 7.92 18.96
CA ASP A 90 11.47 7.01 19.00
C ASP A 90 11.01 5.54 19.11
N HIS A 91 10.04 5.28 20.00
CA HIS A 91 9.44 3.95 20.15
C HIS A 91 8.71 3.48 18.88
N HIS A 92 7.96 4.37 18.22
CA HIS A 92 7.31 4.05 16.96
C HIS A 92 8.33 3.75 15.84
N LEU A 93 9.37 4.58 15.70
CA LEU A 93 10.41 4.42 14.68
C LEU A 93 11.20 3.13 14.85
N ALA A 94 11.39 2.66 16.09
CA ALA A 94 12.02 1.37 16.36
C ALA A 94 11.19 0.15 15.89
N SER A 95 9.88 0.31 15.71
CA SER A 95 8.96 -0.78 15.36
C SER A 95 8.33 -0.64 13.97
N CYS A 96 8.39 0.54 13.36
CA CYS A 96 7.74 0.84 12.08
C CYS A 96 8.78 1.11 10.98
N PRO A 97 9.02 0.16 10.05
CA PRO A 97 9.98 0.35 8.96
C PRO A 97 9.56 1.45 7.98
N HIS A 98 8.25 1.71 7.81
CA HIS A 98 7.77 2.78 6.93
C HIS A 98 8.16 4.17 7.44
N CYS A 99 7.93 4.44 8.73
CA CYS A 99 8.29 5.73 9.31
C CYS A 99 9.80 5.88 9.46
N ALA A 100 10.54 4.81 9.76
CA ALA A 100 12.00 4.84 9.76
C ALA A 100 12.57 5.20 8.37
N ALA A 101 12.04 4.59 7.31
CA ALA A 101 12.42 4.93 5.94
C ALA A 101 12.06 6.38 5.57
N GLU A 102 10.91 6.87 6.00
CA GLU A 102 10.48 8.27 5.78
C GLU A 102 11.39 9.27 6.50
N VAL A 103 11.73 9.03 7.78
CA VAL A 103 12.70 9.86 8.52
C VAL A 103 14.07 9.85 7.84
N SER A 104 14.56 8.67 7.43
CA SER A 104 15.81 8.59 6.68
C SER A 104 15.76 9.41 5.39
N LEU A 105 14.64 9.37 4.65
CA LEU A 105 14.46 10.20 3.46
C LEU A 105 14.42 11.70 3.81
N LEU A 106 13.77 12.10 4.91
CA LEU A 106 13.68 13.51 5.32
C LEU A 106 15.04 14.06 5.75
N GLU A 107 15.85 13.27 6.46
CA GLU A 107 17.19 13.65 6.90
C GLU A 107 18.19 13.72 5.74
N HIS A 108 18.09 12.82 4.75
CA HIS A 108 19.07 12.69 3.67
C HIS A 108 18.61 13.31 2.33
N GLY A 109 17.30 13.56 2.15
CA GLY A 109 16.64 13.95 0.90
C GLY A 109 16.64 15.44 0.57
N LEU A 110 17.37 16.26 1.34
CA LEU A 110 17.52 17.71 1.14
C LEU A 110 18.06 18.21 -0.23
N PRO A 111 18.68 17.43 -1.15
CA PRO A 111 19.19 18.01 -2.40
C PRO A 111 18.12 18.45 -3.42
N LEU A 112 16.94 17.82 -3.45
CA LEU A 112 16.00 18.01 -4.58
C LEU A 112 15.18 19.31 -4.50
N VAL A 113 14.80 19.74 -3.30
CA VAL A 113 14.06 21.01 -3.12
C VAL A 113 14.97 22.23 -3.32
N GLN A 114 16.24 22.14 -2.93
CA GLN A 114 17.24 23.18 -3.17
C GLN A 114 17.52 23.37 -4.68
N ALA A 115 17.51 22.29 -5.47
CA ALA A 115 17.70 22.35 -6.92
C ALA A 115 16.52 23.02 -7.65
N LEU A 116 15.28 22.88 -7.16
CA LEU A 116 14.08 23.48 -7.77
C LEU A 116 13.82 24.92 -7.30
N GLY A 117 14.30 25.31 -6.12
CA GLY A 117 14.13 26.66 -5.57
C GLY A 117 15.01 27.75 -6.21
N GLN A 118 16.09 27.37 -6.92
CA GLN A 118 17.03 28.32 -7.53
C GLN A 118 16.67 28.74 -8.97
N GLY A 119 15.60 28.21 -9.56
CA GLY A 119 15.29 28.44 -10.97
C GLY A 119 13.80 28.63 -11.26
N ARG A 120 13.24 29.81 -10.97
CA ARG A 120 12.22 30.52 -11.80
C ARG A 120 11.58 31.70 -11.05
N ARG A 121 12.14 32.90 -11.21
CA ARG A 121 11.35 34.16 -11.25
C ARG A 121 10.86 34.45 -12.68
N GLY A 122 10.39 33.42 -13.36
CA GLY A 122 9.84 33.53 -14.71
C GLY A 122 8.32 33.54 -14.63
N ARG A 123 7.73 34.73 -14.81
CA ARG A 123 6.29 34.95 -14.95
C ARG A 123 5.74 34.02 -16.05
N LEU A 124 4.99 32.98 -15.68
CA LEU A 124 4.30 32.12 -16.63
C LEU A 124 3.04 32.87 -17.11
N THR A 125 3.15 33.57 -18.24
CA THR A 125 1.99 33.88 -19.08
C THR A 125 1.69 32.63 -19.90
N VAL A 126 0.55 31.99 -19.63
CA VAL A 126 0.05 30.87 -20.44
C VAL A 126 -0.72 31.46 -21.63
N PRO A 127 -0.34 31.17 -22.90
CA PRO A 127 -1.23 31.43 -24.03
C PRO A 127 -2.11 30.20 -24.30
N LEU A 128 -3.41 30.45 -24.45
CA LEU A 128 -4.43 29.49 -24.88
C LEU A 128 -4.31 29.24 -26.40
N PRO A 129 -4.50 28.00 -26.85
CA PRO A 129 -5.45 27.75 -27.93
C PRO A 129 -6.60 26.83 -27.51
#